data_AF-A0A5S9MDS0-F1
#
_entry.id   AF-A0A5S9MDS0-F1
#
_cell.length_a   1.000
_cell.length_b   1.000
_cell.length_c   1.000
_cell.angle_alpha   90.00
_cell.angle_beta   90.00
_cell.angle_gamma   90.00
#
_symmetry.space_group_name_H-M   'P 1'
#
loop_
_entity.id
_entity.type
_entity.pdbx_description
1 polymer ?
#
loop_
_entity_poly.entity_id
_entity_poly.type
_entity_poly.pdbx_seq_one_letter_code
_entity_poly.pdbx_strand_id
1 'polypeptide(L)' 'MNDLIPGARSEGAIMYEGLNILDDRINVVNLRREIGMVFQKPNPFPKSIYNNITHALKYAGKKKNQCLMMR' A
#
# COMPACT_ATOMS: atom_id res chain seq x y z
N MET A 1 5.55 -3.46 9.38
CA MET A 1 6.91 -3.46 8.82
C MET A 1 7.57 -4.69 9.41
N ASN A 2 7.49 -5.81 8.71
CA ASN A 2 7.96 -7.08 9.27
C ASN A 2 9.45 -7.01 9.59
N ASP A 3 10.18 -6.17 8.86
CA ASP A 3 11.59 -5.81 9.04
C ASP A 3 11.92 -5.25 10.44
N LEU A 4 10.93 -4.76 11.20
CA LEU A 4 11.10 -4.28 12.58
C LEU A 4 10.88 -5.38 13.63
N ILE A 5 10.44 -6.57 13.23
CA ILE A 5 10.17 -7.69 14.14
C ILE A 5 11.45 -8.50 14.30
N PRO A 6 11.99 -8.64 15.53
CA PRO A 6 13.16 -9.47 15.77
C PRO A 6 12.94 -10.90 15.26
N GLY A 7 13.85 -11.40 14.42
CA GLY A 7 13.77 -12.75 13.84
C GLY A 7 12.98 -12.86 12.54
N ALA A 8 12.31 -11.80 12.09
CA ALA A 8 11.76 -11.77 10.75
C ALA A 8 12.89 -11.57 9.73
N ARG A 9 12.95 -12.43 8.71
CA ARG A 9 13.90 -12.34 7.60
C ARG A 9 13.19 -12.63 6.29
N SER A 10 13.68 -12.04 5.21
CA SER A 10 13.26 -12.32 3.85
C SER A 10 14.51 -12.61 3.03
N GLU A 11 14.54 -13.74 2.34
CA GLU A 11 15.67 -14.23 1.57
C GLU A 11 15.27 -14.42 0.11
N GLY A 12 16.26 -14.42 -0.78
CA GLY A 12 16.04 -14.51 -2.23
C GLY A 12 15.75 -13.16 -2.88
N ALA A 13 14.99 -13.18 -3.96
CA ALA A 13 14.62 -11.98 -4.71
C ALA A 13 13.12 -11.97 -4.96
N ILE A 14 12.50 -10.80 -4.77
CA ILE A 14 11.11 -10.57 -5.14
C ILE A 14 11.13 -9.49 -6.21
N MET A 15 10.79 -9.88 -7.44
CA MET A 15 10.90 -9.00 -8.59
C MET A 15 9.57 -8.28 -8.86
N TYR A 16 9.61 -6.97 -9.03
CA TYR A 16 8.49 -6.14 -9.47
C TYR A 16 9.03 -5.10 -10.46
N GLU A 17 8.47 -5.04 -11.67
CA GLU A 17 8.91 -4.11 -12.74
C GLU A 17 10.44 -4.15 -12.99
N GLY A 18 11.03 -5.35 -12.94
CA GLY A 18 12.48 -5.55 -13.12
C GLY A 18 13.36 -5.14 -11.93
N LEU A 19 12.76 -4.69 -10.82
CA LEU A 19 13.47 -4.32 -9.60
C LEU A 19 13.28 -5.40 -8.53
N ASN A 20 14.36 -5.74 -7.82
CA ASN A 20 14.25 -6.56 -6.62
C ASN A 20 13.76 -5.69 -5.46
N ILE A 21 12.54 -5.91 -4.98
CA ILE A 21 11.93 -5.09 -3.91
C ILE A 21 12.54 -5.30 -2.53
N LEU A 22 13.38 -6.35 -2.38
CA LEU A 22 14.12 -6.63 -1.15
C LEU A 22 15.49 -5.92 -1.09
N ASP A 23 15.87 -5.16 -2.12
CA ASP A 23 17.13 -4.41 -2.15
C ASP A 23 17.05 -3.18 -1.22
N ASP A 24 18.11 -2.92 -0.45
CA ASP A 24 18.19 -1.81 0.52
C ASP A 24 17.99 -0.42 -0.11
N ARG A 25 18.16 -0.31 -1.44
CA ARG A 25 17.98 0.94 -2.20
C ARG A 25 16.50 1.24 -2.50
N ILE A 26 15.60 0.29 -2.26
CA ILE A 26 14.17 0.44 -2.58
C ILE A 26 13.50 1.35 -1.56
N ASN A 27 12.82 2.38 -2.06
CA ASN A 27 11.94 3.19 -1.24
C ASN A 27 10.62 2.44 -0.98
N VAL A 28 10.55 1.76 0.15
CA VAL A 28 9.38 0.97 0.57
C VAL A 28 8.09 1.79 0.71
N VAL A 29 8.19 3.11 0.96
CA VAL A 29 7.01 3.99 1.05
C VAL A 29 6.39 4.19 -0.34
N ASN A 30 7.21 4.39 -1.37
CA ASN A 30 6.73 4.54 -2.74
C ASN A 30 6.15 3.21 -3.27
N LEU A 31 6.84 2.10 -3.03
CA LEU A 31 6.36 0.77 -3.45
C LEU A 31 4.95 0.45 -2.91
N ARG A 32 4.67 0.80 -1.65
CA ARG A 32 3.35 0.59 -1.02
C ARG A 32 2.25 1.50 -1.55
N ARG A 33 2.57 2.52 -2.35
CA ARG A 33 1.58 3.34 -3.05
C ARG A 33 1.16 2.71 -4.37
N GLU A 34 2.01 1.88 -4.95
CA GLU A 34 1.76 1.16 -6.21
C GLU A 34 1.07 -0.18 -5.95
N ILE A 35 1.44 -0.86 -4.86
CA ILE A 35 0.89 -2.17 -4.50
C ILE A 35 -0.13 -2.03 -3.37
N GLY A 36 -1.41 -2.26 -3.69
CA GLY A 36 -2.49 -2.31 -2.70
C GLY A 36 -2.57 -3.65 -1.97
N MET A 37 -2.69 -3.62 -0.64
CA MET A 37 -2.84 -4.81 0.19
C MET A 37 -4.30 -5.00 0.62
N VAL A 38 -4.83 -6.22 0.46
CA VAL A 38 -6.16 -6.62 0.94
C VAL A 38 -6.01 -7.70 2.00
N PHE A 39 -6.58 -7.45 3.18
CA PHE A 39 -6.52 -8.38 4.31
C PHE A 39 -7.79 -9.22 4.36
N GLN A 40 -7.65 -10.51 4.71
CA GLN A 40 -8.80 -11.41 4.93
C GLN A 40 -9.75 -10.88 6.00
N LYS A 41 -9.18 -10.36 7.10
CA LYS A 41 -9.91 -9.60 8.12
C LYS A 41 -9.60 -8.11 7.93
N PRO A 42 -10.53 -7.32 7.36
CA PRO A 42 -10.28 -5.90 7.15
C PRO A 42 -10.20 -5.15 8.49
N ASN A 43 -9.39 -4.10 8.52
CA ASN A 43 -9.28 -3.15 9.65
C ASN A 43 -9.79 -1.76 9.23
N PRO A 44 -11.11 -1.54 9.15
CA PRO A 44 -11.66 -0.24 8.76
C PRO A 44 -11.51 0.78 9.90
N PHE A 45 -11.29 2.04 9.54
CA PHE A 45 -11.33 3.13 10.52
C PHE A 45 -12.77 3.37 11.01
N PRO A 46 -12.95 3.91 12.23
CA PRO A 46 -14.28 4.29 12.77
C PRO A 46 -14.85 5.50 12.02
N LYS A 47 -15.22 5.29 10.76
CA LYS A 47 -15.71 6.27 9.77
C LYS A 47 -16.76 5.59 8.89
N SER A 48 -17.53 6.38 8.15
CA SER A 48 -18.47 5.82 7.16
C SER A 48 -17.76 5.02 6.07
N ILE A 49 -18.49 4.12 5.41
CA ILE A 49 -17.99 3.32 4.27
C ILE A 49 -17.37 4.24 3.21
N TYR A 50 -18.09 5.29 2.81
CA TYR A 50 -17.61 6.29 1.85
C TYR A 50 -16.28 6.93 2.28
N ASN A 51 -16.14 7.28 3.57
CA ASN A 51 -14.94 7.93 4.08
C ASN A 51 -13.76 6.96 4.22
N ASN A 52 -14.00 5.67 4.45
CA ASN A 52 -12.96 4.64 4.38
C ASN A 52 -12.44 4.47 2.95
N ILE A 53 -13.33 4.36 1.96
CA ILE A 53 -12.95 4.19 0.53
C ILE A 53 -12.19 5.42 0.01
N THR A 54 -12.65 6.64 0.35
CA THR A 54 -12.02 7.87 -0.16
C THR A 54 -10.83 8.38 0.66
N HIS A 55 -10.45 7.67 1.73
CA HIS A 55 -9.40 8.10 2.64
C HIS A 55 -8.04 8.26 1.93
N ALA A 56 -7.63 7.23 1.18
CA ALA A 56 -6.36 7.24 0.46
C ALA A 56 -6.30 8.35 -0.61
N LEU A 57 -7.42 8.58 -1.33
CA LEU A 57 -7.52 9.63 -2.34
C LEU A 57 -7.38 11.02 -1.74
N LYS A 58 -8.04 11.27 -0.59
CA LYS A 58 -7.93 12.54 0.13
C LYS A 58 -6.51 12.78 0.62
N TYR A 59 -5.86 11.77 1.18
CA TYR A 59 -4.47 11.86 1.63
C TYR A 59 -3.50 12.16 0.48
N ALA A 60 -3.75 11.58 -0.70
CA ALA A 60 -2.99 11.85 -1.92
C ALA A 60 -3.36 13.20 -2.61
N GLY A 61 -4.25 14.01 -2.01
CA GLY A 61 -4.68 15.30 -2.57
C GLY A 61 -5.58 15.18 -3.82
N LYS A 62 -6.11 14.00 -4.13
CA LYS A 62 -6.98 13.77 -5.30
C LYS A 62 -8.42 14.18 -4.98
N LYS A 63 -9.04 14.98 -5.86
CA LYS A 63 -10.44 15.40 -5.71
C LYS A 63 -11.40 14.29 -6.17
N LYS A 64 -12.61 14.29 -5.57
CA LYS A 64 -13.74 13.35 -5.80
C LYS A 64 -13.95 12.95 -7.28
N ASN A 65 -13.79 13.91 -8.20
CA ASN A 65 -14.12 13.75 -9.62
C ASN A 65 -13.05 13.03 -10.44
N GLN A 66 -11.90 12.70 -9.85
CA GLN A 66 -10.72 12.26 -10.60
C GLN A 66 -10.48 10.74 -10.57
N CYS A 67 -11.22 9.97 -9.75
CA CYS A 67 -10.85 8.58 -9.48
C CYS A 67 -11.99 7.57 -9.27
N LEU A 68 -13.25 8.01 -9.05
CA LEU A 68 -14.39 7.08 -8.93
C LEU A 68 -14.97 6.63 -10.29
N MET A 69 -14.31 7.02 -11.39
CA MET A 69 -14.58 6.58 -12.75
C MET A 69 -13.40 5.76 -13.26
N MET A 70 -13.05 4.67 -12.56
CA MET A 70 -12.35 3.57 -13.23
C MET A 70 -13.45 2.71 -13.86
N ARG A 71 -13.65 2.91 -15.16
CA ARG A 71 -14.31 1.95 -16.05
C ARG A 71 -13.45 0.70 -16.16
#